data_AF-A0A1G5PIF9-F1
#
_entry.id   AF-A0A1G5PIF9-F1
#
_cell.length_a   1.000
_cell.length_b   1.000
_cell.length_c   1.000
_cell.angle_alpha   90.00
_cell.angle_beta   90.00
_cell.angle_gamma   90.00
#
_symmetry.space_group_name_H-M   'P 1'
#
loop_
_entity.id
_entity.type
_entity.pdbx_description
1 polymer ?
#
loop_
_entity_poly.entity_id
_entity_poly.type
_entity_poly.pdbx_seq_one_letter_code
_entity_poly.pdbx_strand_id
1 'polypeptide(L)'
;MSGYADVAWWPVALTVANWIVIIVPIIGVVGAAILYIVQKHIDRETEVRRERRQLYRSAAVALERSFQEIKKDKADAEMLQRALFEFEQVVAEIQVSAPDSVAEAWMKIPSLLLLLSWGSGNDPENYDFQSFEMHLKAFNSARAEALNQMRRDTFGDTRITLNIIMEAFAALGKVQQHLLRL
;
A
#
# COMPACT_ATOMS: atom_id res chain seq x y z
N MET A 1 28.98 -14.13 -68.67
CA MET A 1 29.57 -13.21 -67.68
C MET A 1 28.47 -12.27 -67.19
N SER A 2 27.79 -12.67 -66.13
CA SER A 2 26.75 -11.90 -65.44
C SER A 2 27.41 -11.05 -64.37
N GLY A 3 27.31 -9.72 -64.47
CA GLY A 3 28.04 -8.86 -63.55
C GLY A 3 27.47 -7.45 -63.43
N TYR A 4 26.14 -7.28 -63.36
CA TYR A 4 25.52 -5.97 -63.08
C TYR A 4 24.14 -6.12 -62.42
N ALA A 5 24.02 -6.85 -61.31
CA ALA A 5 22.78 -6.93 -60.52
C ALA A 5 22.88 -6.31 -59.11
N ASP A 6 24.01 -5.67 -58.75
CA ASP A 6 24.30 -5.34 -57.34
C ASP A 6 24.25 -3.86 -56.94
N VAL A 7 23.78 -2.92 -57.78
CA VAL A 7 23.95 -1.46 -57.50
C VAL A 7 22.64 -0.66 -57.40
N ALA A 8 21.48 -1.31 -57.25
CA ALA A 8 20.19 -0.61 -57.19
C ALA A 8 19.69 -0.24 -55.78
N TRP A 9 20.33 -0.74 -54.71
CA TRP A 9 19.84 -0.57 -53.33
C TRP A 9 20.54 0.56 -52.54
N TRP A 10 21.68 1.07 -53.03
CA TRP A 10 22.47 2.11 -52.37
C TRP A 10 21.73 3.45 -52.12
N PRO A 11 20.93 4.00 -53.05
CA PRO A 11 20.21 5.26 -52.79
C PRO A 11 19.06 5.09 -51.77
N VAL A 12 18.47 3.90 -51.71
CA VAL A 12 17.42 3.55 -50.73
C VAL A 12 18.04 3.38 -49.34
N ALA A 13 19.23 2.78 -49.25
CA ALA A 13 19.95 2.63 -47.98
C ALA A 13 20.33 3.99 -47.35
N LEU A 14 20.81 4.95 -48.16
CA LEU A 14 21.16 6.32 -47.70
C LEU A 14 19.94 7.12 -47.23
N THR A 15 18.80 6.98 -47.90
CA THR A 15 17.56 7.68 -47.52
C THR A 15 16.96 7.08 -46.24
N VAL A 16 16.94 5.75 -46.10
CA VAL A 16 16.48 5.08 -44.88
C VAL A 16 17.40 5.37 -43.68
N ALA A 17 18.72 5.40 -43.88
CA ALA A 17 19.68 5.75 -42.83
C ALA A 17 19.44 7.18 -42.28
N ASN A 18 19.16 8.16 -43.15
CA ASN A 18 18.83 9.52 -42.72
C ASN A 18 17.54 9.59 -41.89
N TRP A 19 16.51 8.81 -42.24
CA TRP A 19 15.28 8.74 -41.44
C TRP A 19 15.52 8.07 -40.08
N ILE A 20 16.35 7.02 -40.02
CA ILE A 20 16.71 6.35 -38.76
C ILE A 20 17.43 7.31 -37.81
N VAL A 21 18.36 8.13 -38.32
CA VAL A 21 19.11 9.11 -37.51
C VAL A 21 18.20 10.16 -36.87
N ILE A 22 17.06 10.48 -37.49
CA ILE A 22 16.08 11.44 -36.94
C ILE A 22 15.07 10.76 -36.01
N ILE A 23 14.62 9.55 -36.37
CA ILE A 23 13.57 8.83 -35.63
C ILE A 23 14.11 8.26 -34.31
N VAL A 24 15.35 7.74 -34.30
CA VAL A 24 15.94 7.11 -33.11
C VAL A 24 16.05 8.09 -31.93
N PRO A 25 16.54 9.35 -32.09
CA PRO A 25 16.53 10.34 -31.01
C PRO A 25 15.12 10.66 -30.52
N ILE A 26 14.14 10.79 -31.42
CA ILE A 26 12.75 11.10 -31.04
C ILE A 26 12.16 9.96 -30.22
N ILE A 27 12.33 8.72 -30.65
CA ILE A 27 11.89 7.54 -29.89
C ILE A 27 12.64 7.46 -28.55
N GLY A 28 13.94 7.78 -28.53
CA GLY A 28 14.73 7.81 -27.30
C GLY A 28 14.21 8.82 -26.28
N VAL A 29 13.90 10.05 -26.72
CA VAL A 29 13.34 11.10 -25.86
C VAL A 29 11.94 10.73 -25.37
N VAL A 30 11.08 10.21 -26.25
CA VAL A 30 9.72 9.76 -25.87
C VAL A 30 9.79 8.58 -24.90
N GLY A 31 10.66 7.60 -25.17
CA GLY A 31 10.94 6.46 -24.29
C GLY A 31 11.40 6.90 -22.90
N ALA A 32 12.35 7.83 -22.83
CA ALA A 32 12.84 8.39 -21.57
C ALA A 32 11.74 9.14 -20.80
N ALA A 33 10.88 9.90 -21.49
CA ALA A 33 9.75 10.59 -20.86
C ALA A 33 8.72 9.62 -20.27
N ILE A 34 8.40 8.52 -20.97
CA ILE A 34 7.49 7.48 -20.46
C ILE A 34 8.09 6.81 -19.22
N LEU A 35 9.36 6.39 -19.31
CA LEU A 35 10.07 5.76 -18.20
C LEU A 35 10.09 6.68 -16.98
N TYR A 36 10.31 7.98 -17.17
CA TYR A 36 10.27 8.96 -16.09
C TYR A 36 8.91 9.03 -15.39
N ILE A 37 7.80 9.03 -16.15
CA ILE A 37 6.45 9.07 -15.58
C ILE A 37 6.15 7.78 -14.80
N VAL A 38 6.50 6.63 -15.36
CA VAL A 38 6.33 5.32 -14.71
C VAL A 38 7.16 5.24 -13.43
N GLN A 39 8.42 5.65 -13.50
CA GLN A 39 9.32 5.70 -12.34
C GLN A 39 8.73 6.57 -11.23
N LYS A 40 8.27 7.79 -11.56
CA LYS A 40 7.66 8.71 -10.60
C LYS A 40 6.41 8.13 -9.94
N HIS A 41 5.60 7.39 -10.68
CA HIS A 41 4.41 6.73 -10.14
C HIS A 41 4.80 5.61 -9.16
N ILE A 42 5.76 4.75 -9.55
CA ILE A 42 6.29 3.68 -8.72
C ILE A 42 6.93 4.25 -7.43
N ASP A 43 7.68 5.33 -7.54
CA ASP A 43 8.32 5.99 -6.39
C ASP A 43 7.27 6.51 -5.41
N ARG A 44 6.23 7.18 -5.91
CA ARG A 44 5.12 7.69 -5.08
C ARG A 44 4.34 6.56 -4.42
N GLU A 45 4.06 5.48 -5.13
CA GLU A 45 3.38 4.32 -4.55
C GLU A 45 4.25 3.64 -3.47
N THR A 46 5.56 3.55 -3.71
CA THR A 46 6.52 3.00 -2.75
C THR A 46 6.61 3.87 -1.49
N GLU A 47 6.56 5.19 -1.64
CA GLU A 47 6.52 6.16 -0.55
C GLU A 47 5.24 6.01 0.28
N VAL A 48 4.06 6.01 -0.35
CA VAL A 48 2.78 5.80 0.34
C VAL A 48 2.76 4.46 1.11
N ARG A 49 3.27 3.39 0.50
CA ARG A 49 3.40 2.09 1.19
C ARG A 49 4.38 2.12 2.36
N ARG A 50 5.42 2.95 2.28
CA ARG A 50 6.38 3.13 3.38
C ARG A 50 5.74 3.88 4.54
N GLU A 51 4.99 4.95 4.26
CA GLU A 51 4.24 5.71 5.25
C GLU A 51 3.19 4.83 5.94
N ARG A 52 2.38 4.09 5.17
CA ARG A 52 1.40 3.13 5.73
C ARG A 52 2.06 2.07 6.59
N ARG A 53 3.22 1.53 6.18
CA ARG A 53 3.99 0.58 7.01
C ARG A 53 4.42 1.18 8.35
N GLN A 54 4.83 2.44 8.36
CA GLN A 54 5.18 3.12 9.61
C GLN A 54 3.95 3.28 10.50
N LEU A 55 2.83 3.73 9.93
CA LEU A 55 1.55 3.83 10.62
C LEU A 55 1.11 2.48 11.22
N TYR A 56 1.20 1.40 10.45
CA TYR A 56 0.84 0.06 10.90
C TYR A 56 1.71 -0.45 12.06
N ARG A 57 3.02 -0.12 12.05
CA ARG A 57 3.92 -0.43 13.16
C ARG A 57 3.54 0.35 14.41
N SER A 58 3.24 1.65 14.26
CA SER A 58 2.79 2.49 15.38
C SER A 58 1.51 1.92 16.00
N ALA A 59 0.54 1.49 15.18
CA ALA A 59 -0.71 0.89 15.64
C ALA A 59 -0.47 -0.41 16.42
N ALA A 60 0.40 -1.29 15.90
CA ALA A 60 0.74 -2.53 16.58
C ALA A 60 1.43 -2.29 17.94
N VAL A 61 2.30 -1.28 18.03
CA VAL A 61 2.95 -0.89 19.29
C VAL A 61 1.94 -0.30 20.28
N ALA A 62 1.08 0.61 19.85
CA ALA A 62 0.05 1.23 20.70
C ALA A 62 -0.97 0.19 21.21
N LEU A 63 -1.38 -0.75 20.36
CA LEU A 63 -2.25 -1.87 20.74
C LEU A 63 -1.59 -2.75 21.80
N GLU A 64 -0.33 -3.13 21.60
CA GLU A 64 0.39 -3.98 22.57
C GLU A 64 0.59 -3.25 23.90
N ARG A 65 0.94 -1.96 23.89
CA ARG A 65 1.04 -1.15 25.12
C ARG A 65 -0.28 -1.15 25.89
N SER A 66 -1.39 -0.85 25.21
CA SER A 66 -2.72 -0.83 25.84
C SER A 66 -3.09 -2.19 26.43
N PHE A 67 -2.79 -3.27 25.70
CA PHE A 67 -3.04 -4.63 26.18
C PHE A 67 -2.16 -5.02 27.39
N GLN A 68 -0.91 -4.56 27.43
CA GLN A 68 -0.02 -4.77 28.57
C GLN A 68 -0.52 -4.03 29.82
N GLU A 69 -1.03 -2.80 29.68
CA GLU A 69 -1.64 -2.08 30.81
C GLU A 69 -2.88 -2.80 31.37
N ILE A 70 -3.74 -3.35 30.50
CA ILE A 70 -4.93 -4.14 30.93
C ILE A 70 -4.52 -5.39 31.73
N LYS A 71 -3.38 -6.00 31.39
CA LYS A 71 -2.88 -7.22 32.05
C LYS A 71 -2.21 -6.98 33.40
N LYS A 72 -1.91 -5.72 33.76
CA LYS A 72 -1.27 -5.45 35.04
C LYS A 72 -2.25 -5.70 36.18
N ASP A 73 -1.79 -6.44 37.19
CA ASP A 73 -2.51 -6.73 38.44
C ASP A 73 -2.91 -5.44 39.21
N LYS A 74 -2.21 -4.33 38.94
CA LYS A 74 -2.55 -2.98 39.38
C LYS A 74 -2.41 -2.02 38.22
N ALA A 75 -3.35 -2.06 37.28
CA ALA A 75 -3.41 -1.10 36.19
C ALA A 75 -3.51 0.32 36.76
N ASP A 76 -2.58 1.20 36.38
CA ASP A 76 -2.70 2.62 36.63
C ASP A 76 -3.76 3.15 35.65
N ALA A 77 -4.91 3.58 36.17
CA ALA A 77 -6.03 4.04 35.37
C ALA A 77 -5.64 5.21 34.45
N GLU A 78 -4.73 6.08 34.89
CA GLU A 78 -4.25 7.19 34.07
C GLU A 78 -3.36 6.70 32.92
N MET A 79 -2.49 5.72 33.19
CA MET A 79 -1.63 5.12 32.15
C MET A 79 -2.45 4.33 31.13
N LEU A 80 -3.45 3.59 31.59
CA LEU A 80 -4.37 2.86 30.72
C LEU A 80 -5.17 3.83 29.83
N GLN A 81 -5.71 4.91 30.40
CA GLN A 81 -6.43 5.92 29.63
C GLN A 81 -5.55 6.58 28.59
N ARG A 82 -4.30 6.91 28.94
CA ARG A 82 -3.32 7.46 27.98
C ARG A 82 -3.00 6.46 26.86
N ALA A 83 -2.77 5.19 27.19
CA ALA A 83 -2.48 4.16 26.20
C ALA A 83 -3.66 3.95 25.23
N LEU A 84 -4.89 3.92 25.75
CA LEU A 84 -6.11 3.83 24.93
C LEU A 84 -6.28 5.05 24.03
N PHE A 85 -6.02 6.26 24.53
CA PHE A 85 -6.09 7.47 23.73
C PHE A 85 -5.04 7.49 22.61
N GLU A 86 -3.78 7.15 22.91
CA GLU A 86 -2.74 6.99 21.87
C GLU A 86 -3.16 5.96 20.82
N PHE A 87 -3.75 4.84 21.26
CA PHE A 87 -4.24 3.81 20.37
C PHE A 87 -5.36 4.32 19.45
N GLU A 88 -6.36 5.02 20.00
CA GLU A 88 -7.47 5.60 19.24
C GLU A 88 -7.00 6.61 18.19
N GLN A 89 -6.02 7.45 18.52
CA GLN A 89 -5.43 8.40 17.56
C GLN A 89 -4.84 7.68 16.34
N VAL A 90 -4.05 6.63 16.58
CA VAL A 90 -3.43 5.88 15.48
C VAL A 90 -4.46 5.10 14.67
N VAL A 91 -5.50 4.56 15.32
CA VAL A 91 -6.60 3.88 14.60
C VAL A 91 -7.38 4.87 13.73
N ALA A 92 -7.63 6.09 14.20
CA ALA A 92 -8.27 7.13 13.40
C ALA A 92 -7.44 7.48 12.15
N GLU A 93 -6.11 7.57 12.28
CA GLU A 93 -5.23 7.76 11.13
C GLU A 93 -5.29 6.58 10.14
N ILE A 94 -5.38 5.34 10.63
CA ILE A 94 -5.57 4.14 9.78
C ILE A 94 -6.89 4.24 9.02
N GLN A 95 -7.97 4.64 9.67
CA GLN A 95 -9.30 4.73 9.04
C GLN A 95 -9.34 5.73 7.88
N VAL A 96 -8.49 6.77 7.91
CA VAL A 96 -8.43 7.79 6.86
C VAL A 96 -7.41 7.41 5.77
N SER A 97 -6.32 6.72 6.12
CA SER A 97 -5.15 6.58 5.25
C SER A 97 -4.94 5.19 4.66
N ALA A 98 -5.53 4.16 5.28
CA ALA A 98 -5.38 2.77 4.85
C ALA A 98 -6.50 2.36 3.86
N PRO A 99 -6.31 1.27 3.10
CA PRO A 99 -7.40 0.67 2.32
C PRO A 99 -8.57 0.26 3.23
N ASP A 100 -9.80 0.29 2.70
CA ASP A 100 -11.03 -0.05 3.42
C ASP A 100 -10.94 -1.40 4.14
N SER A 101 -10.34 -2.42 3.50
CA SER A 101 -10.17 -3.74 4.09
C SER A 101 -9.30 -3.75 5.36
N VAL A 102 -8.34 -2.84 5.46
CA VAL A 102 -7.53 -2.64 6.67
C VAL A 102 -8.34 -1.84 7.69
N ALA A 103 -8.95 -0.72 7.27
CA ALA A 103 -9.74 0.14 8.15
C ALA A 103 -10.88 -0.64 8.86
N GLU A 104 -11.66 -1.41 8.10
CA GLU A 104 -12.76 -2.24 8.61
C GLU A 104 -12.28 -3.28 9.62
N ALA A 105 -11.14 -3.92 9.36
CA ALA A 105 -10.58 -4.92 10.28
C ALA A 105 -10.16 -4.29 11.62
N TRP A 106 -9.73 -3.02 11.62
CA TRP A 106 -9.34 -2.29 12.83
C TRP A 106 -10.53 -1.74 13.63
N MET A 107 -11.70 -1.51 13.02
CA MET A 107 -12.88 -0.92 13.70
C MET A 107 -13.34 -1.70 14.94
N LYS A 108 -13.14 -3.03 14.94
CA LYS A 108 -13.62 -3.92 16.03
C LYS A 108 -12.70 -3.90 17.25
N ILE A 109 -11.44 -3.51 17.09
CA ILE A 109 -10.41 -3.68 18.12
C ILE A 109 -10.61 -2.74 19.32
N PRO A 110 -10.89 -1.42 19.15
CA PRO A 110 -11.08 -0.50 20.27
C PRO A 110 -12.18 -0.94 21.24
N SER A 111 -13.35 -1.35 20.72
CA SER A 111 -14.46 -1.81 21.57
C SER A 111 -14.11 -3.10 22.33
N LEU A 112 -13.41 -4.04 21.70
CA LEU A 112 -12.99 -5.29 22.36
C LEU A 112 -11.93 -5.03 23.43
N LEU A 113 -11.04 -4.08 23.20
CA LEU A 113 -10.01 -3.66 24.16
C LEU A 113 -10.65 -3.00 25.40
N LEU A 114 -11.68 -2.17 25.19
CA LEU A 114 -12.45 -1.56 26.27
C LEU A 114 -13.22 -2.60 27.10
N LEU A 115 -13.86 -3.58 26.45
CA LEU A 115 -14.51 -4.70 27.14
C LEU A 115 -13.53 -5.53 27.98
N LEU A 116 -12.32 -5.75 27.47
CA LEU A 116 -11.25 -6.43 28.21
C LEU A 116 -10.79 -5.62 29.44
N SER A 117 -10.73 -4.30 29.32
CA SER A 117 -10.35 -3.42 30.45
C SER A 117 -11.37 -3.46 31.59
N TRP A 118 -12.66 -3.52 31.28
CA TRP A 118 -13.72 -3.67 32.30
C TRP A 118 -13.73 -5.06 32.91
N GLY A 119 -13.39 -6.08 32.12
CA GLY A 119 -13.24 -7.43 32.63
C GLY A 119 -12.09 -7.56 33.61
N SER A 120 -10.93 -6.94 33.36
CA SER A 120 -9.73 -7.17 34.18
C SER A 120 -9.70 -6.42 35.52
N GLY A 121 -10.52 -5.39 35.71
CA GLY A 121 -10.48 -4.56 36.92
C GLY A 121 -11.86 -4.15 37.39
N ASN A 122 -12.24 -4.63 38.59
CA ASN A 122 -12.65 -3.79 39.73
C ASN A 122 -13.51 -4.53 40.76
N ASP A 123 -13.97 -5.76 40.49
CA ASP A 123 -14.75 -6.51 41.47
C ASP A 123 -14.54 -8.03 41.32
N PRO A 124 -13.68 -8.67 42.15
CA PRO A 124 -13.49 -10.11 42.10
C PRO A 124 -14.76 -10.90 42.44
N GLU A 125 -15.78 -10.28 43.04
CA GLU A 125 -17.07 -10.94 43.33
C GLU A 125 -18.01 -10.98 42.11
N ASN A 126 -17.83 -10.08 41.13
CA ASN A 126 -18.64 -9.99 39.90
C ASN A 126 -17.85 -10.32 38.63
N TYR A 127 -16.67 -10.91 38.78
CA TYR A 127 -15.82 -11.29 37.65
C TYR A 127 -16.40 -12.49 36.90
N ASP A 128 -17.03 -12.23 35.75
CA ASP A 128 -17.45 -13.29 34.82
C ASP A 128 -16.27 -13.72 33.93
N PHE A 129 -15.56 -14.75 34.40
CA PHE A 129 -14.43 -15.36 33.69
C PHE A 129 -14.82 -15.83 32.28
N GLN A 130 -16.05 -16.32 32.09
CA GLN A 130 -16.51 -16.81 30.78
C GLN A 130 -16.66 -15.67 29.78
N SER A 131 -17.21 -14.53 30.20
CA SER A 131 -17.29 -13.31 29.38
C SER A 131 -15.90 -12.75 29.07
N PHE A 132 -14.98 -12.75 30.02
CA PHE A 132 -13.60 -12.31 29.78
C PHE A 132 -12.89 -13.17 28.74
N GLU A 133 -12.94 -14.50 28.86
CA GLU A 133 -12.35 -15.40 27.87
C GLU A 133 -12.95 -15.23 26.48
N MET A 134 -14.26 -15.02 26.40
CA MET A 134 -14.96 -14.77 25.14
C MET A 134 -14.45 -13.49 24.47
N HIS A 135 -14.35 -12.39 25.23
CA HIS A 135 -13.82 -11.12 24.75
C HIS A 135 -12.34 -11.24 24.35
N LEU A 136 -11.54 -11.99 25.11
CA LEU A 136 -10.12 -12.21 24.80
C LEU A 136 -9.95 -12.99 23.49
N LYS A 137 -10.77 -14.03 23.27
CA LYS A 137 -10.79 -14.79 22.02
C LYS A 137 -11.22 -13.92 20.84
N ALA A 138 -12.29 -13.13 21.01
CA ALA A 138 -12.76 -12.20 19.98
C ALA A 138 -11.69 -11.14 19.65
N PHE A 139 -11.03 -10.58 20.65
CA PHE A 139 -9.93 -9.62 20.51
C PHE A 139 -8.76 -10.23 19.73
N ASN A 140 -8.31 -11.43 20.10
CA ASN A 140 -7.20 -12.10 19.41
C ASN A 140 -7.55 -12.42 17.96
N SER A 141 -8.81 -12.81 17.68
CA SER A 141 -9.29 -13.02 16.32
C SER A 141 -9.28 -11.73 15.50
N ALA A 142 -9.81 -10.63 16.04
CA ALA A 142 -9.83 -9.33 15.38
C ALA A 142 -8.41 -8.79 15.15
N ARG A 143 -7.52 -8.94 16.12
CA ARG A 143 -6.09 -8.61 16.00
C ARG A 143 -5.42 -9.40 14.87
N ALA A 144 -5.65 -10.71 14.79
CA ALA A 144 -5.07 -11.55 13.75
C ALA A 144 -5.59 -11.17 12.35
N GLU A 145 -6.89 -10.88 12.24
CA GLU A 145 -7.51 -10.40 11.00
C GLU A 145 -6.88 -9.07 10.55
N ALA A 146 -6.79 -8.09 11.44
CA ALA A 146 -6.21 -6.78 11.18
C ALA A 146 -4.74 -6.87 10.73
N LEU A 147 -3.91 -7.67 11.42
CA LEU A 147 -2.53 -7.92 11.04
C LEU A 147 -2.41 -8.61 9.67
N ASN A 148 -3.32 -9.52 9.35
CA ASN A 148 -3.34 -10.19 8.05
C ASN A 148 -3.69 -9.20 6.92
N GLN A 149 -4.67 -8.32 7.12
CA GLN A 149 -5.00 -7.29 6.12
C GLN A 149 -3.86 -6.29 5.92
N MET A 150 -3.22 -5.83 7.01
CA MET A 150 -2.02 -4.98 6.93
C MET A 150 -0.88 -5.67 6.16
N ARG A 151 -0.69 -6.98 6.38
CA ARG A 151 0.29 -7.78 5.64
C ARG A 151 -0.05 -7.83 4.16
N ARG A 152 -1.32 -8.07 3.82
CA ARG A 152 -1.79 -8.09 2.41
C ARG A 152 -1.61 -6.74 1.72
N ASP A 153 -1.88 -5.63 2.39
CA ASP A 153 -1.62 -4.29 1.84
C ASP A 153 -0.11 -4.04 1.64
N THR A 154 0.69 -4.37 2.65
CA THR A 154 2.13 -4.09 2.64
C THR A 154 2.89 -4.91 1.61
N PHE A 155 2.52 -6.19 1.46
CA PHE A 155 3.21 -7.16 0.61
C PHE A 155 2.42 -7.50 -0.65
N GLY A 156 1.36 -6.74 -0.98
CA GLY A 156 0.32 -7.12 -1.94
C GLY A 156 0.80 -7.76 -3.23
N ASP A 157 -0.05 -8.62 -3.79
CA ASP A 157 0.14 -9.34 -5.06
C ASP A 157 0.87 -8.47 -6.08
N THR A 158 2.04 -8.93 -6.50
CA THR A 158 3.03 -8.27 -7.38
C THR A 158 2.55 -8.01 -8.81
N ARG A 159 1.27 -7.64 -9.02
CA ARG A 159 0.63 -7.39 -10.34
C ARG A 159 0.77 -5.96 -10.85
N ILE A 160 1.30 -5.05 -10.03
CA ILE A 160 1.35 -3.61 -10.29
C ILE A 160 2.17 -3.23 -11.53
N THR A 161 3.11 -4.07 -11.93
CA THR A 161 3.92 -3.83 -13.12
C THR A 161 3.07 -3.80 -14.40
N LEU A 162 1.99 -4.59 -14.51
CA LEU A 162 1.28 -4.76 -15.77
C LEU A 162 0.22 -3.68 -16.03
N ASN A 163 -0.51 -3.25 -15.00
CA ASN A 163 -1.52 -2.19 -15.15
C ASN A 163 -0.89 -0.82 -15.40
N ILE A 164 0.20 -0.48 -14.72
CA ILE A 164 0.93 0.79 -14.97
C ILE A 164 1.50 0.82 -16.39
N ILE A 165 2.05 -0.30 -16.86
CA ILE A 165 2.53 -0.43 -18.23
C ILE A 165 1.37 -0.24 -19.24
N MET A 166 0.21 -0.84 -19.00
CA MET A 166 -0.96 -0.67 -19.89
C MET A 166 -1.52 0.76 -19.89
N GLU A 167 -1.55 1.45 -18.74
CA GLU A 167 -1.97 2.86 -18.67
C GLU A 167 -0.98 3.79 -19.40
N ALA A 168 0.32 3.53 -19.30
CA ALA A 168 1.34 4.25 -20.05
C ALA A 168 1.18 4.04 -21.57
N PHE A 169 0.92 2.81 -22.01
CA PHE A 169 0.63 2.51 -23.42
C PHE A 169 -0.66 3.17 -23.92
N ALA A 170 -1.72 3.21 -23.09
CA ALA A 170 -2.96 3.88 -23.44
C ALA A 170 -2.79 5.40 -23.59
N ALA A 171 -1.95 6.03 -22.75
CA ALA A 171 -1.60 7.43 -22.86
C ALA A 171 -0.84 7.74 -24.16
N LEU A 172 0.09 6.87 -24.55
CA LEU A 172 0.83 7.00 -25.83
C LEU A 172 -0.07 6.87 -27.05
N GLY A 173 -1.02 5.94 -27.02
CA GLY A 173 -2.00 5.78 -28.09
C GLY A 173 -2.83 7.04 -28.34
N LYS A 174 -3.18 7.78 -27.27
CA LYS A 174 -3.89 9.06 -27.38
C LYS A 174 -3.04 10.17 -28.01
N VAL A 175 -1.75 10.23 -27.66
CA VAL A 175 -0.81 11.21 -28.25
C VAL A 175 -0.62 10.94 -29.75
N GLN A 176 -0.49 9.66 -30.14
CA GLN A 176 -0.33 9.27 -31.54
C GLN A 176 -1.58 9.60 -32.37
N GLN A 177 -2.79 9.39 -31.83
CA GLN A 177 -4.04 9.80 -32.49
C GLN A 177 -4.17 11.32 -32.68
N HIS A 178 -3.57 12.12 -31.80
CA HIS A 178 -3.60 13.57 -31.91
C HIS A 178 -2.62 14.08 -32.98
N LEU A 179 -1.42 13.48 -33.07
CA LEU A 179 -0.44 13.79 -34.10
C LEU A 179 -0.86 13.37 -35.51
N LEU A 180 -1.68 12.32 -35.64
CA LEU A 180 -2.23 11.86 -36.94
C LEU A 180 -3.42 12.70 -37.45
N ARG A 181 -3.94 13.62 -36.63
CA ARG A 181 -5.05 14.54 -37.01
C ARG A 181 -4.57 15.95 -37.38
N LEU A 182 -3.28 16.23 -37.22
CA LEU A 182 -2.59 17.44 -37.67
C LEU A 182 -1.92 17.18 -39.01
#